data_AF-A0A127SYV5-F1
#
_entry.id   AF-A0A127SYV5-F1
#
_cell.length_a   1.000
_cell.length_b   1.000
_cell.length_c   1.000
_cell.angle_alpha   90.00
_cell.angle_beta   90.00
_cell.angle_gamma   90.00
#
_symmetry.space_group_name_H-M   'P 1'
#
loop_
_entity.id
_entity.type
_entity.pdbx_description
1 polymer ?
#
loop_
_entity_poly.entity_id
_entity_poly.type
_entity_poly.pdbx_seq_one_letter_code
_entity_poly.pdbx_strand_id
1 'polypeptide(L)'
;KEMSFVSLSGVYSPAKKIEDSKVPIALEKYLGSNPSVRKIRIHFDNDIAGRKAAQTLKTILPDKYEIVDEPPKAGKDFNDFLCMRMGIYNKKTHERNEER
;
A
#
# COMPACT_ATOMS: atom_id res chain seq x y z
N LYS A 1 -2.67 6.67 -21.51
CA LYS A 1 -1.93 5.95 -20.46
C LYS A 1 -2.96 5.17 -19.66
N GLU A 2 -3.06 3.87 -19.88
CA GLU A 2 -3.80 3.00 -18.96
C GLU A 2 -3.09 2.96 -17.61
N MET A 3 -3.85 2.71 -16.54
CA MET A 3 -3.35 2.60 -15.18
C MET A 3 -3.97 1.38 -14.53
N SER A 4 -3.13 0.37 -14.25
CA SER A 4 -3.54 -0.82 -13.53
C SER A 4 -3.60 -0.53 -12.03
N PHE A 5 -4.74 -0.84 -11.40
CA PHE A 5 -4.91 -0.79 -9.96
C PHE A 5 -4.93 -2.22 -9.40
N VAL A 6 -4.07 -2.50 -8.43
CA VAL A 6 -3.98 -3.80 -7.76
C VAL A 6 -4.19 -3.56 -6.26
N SER A 7 -5.28 -4.08 -5.72
CA SER A 7 -5.45 -4.22 -4.27
C SER A 7 -4.77 -5.51 -3.81
N LEU A 8 -3.99 -5.43 -2.72
CA LEU A 8 -3.36 -6.60 -2.10
C LEU A 8 -4.21 -7.18 -0.95
N SER A 9 -5.43 -6.65 -0.73
CA SER A 9 -6.36 -7.03 0.35
C SER A 9 -5.78 -6.94 1.78
N GLY A 10 -4.70 -6.18 1.96
CA GLY A 10 -4.06 -5.91 3.24
C GLY A 10 -2.60 -5.47 3.06
N VAL A 11 -2.06 -4.74 4.04
CA VAL A 11 -0.62 -4.46 4.12
C VAL A 11 0.09 -5.61 4.81
N TYR A 12 0.93 -6.32 4.06
CA TYR A 12 1.76 -7.41 4.60
C TYR A 12 2.78 -6.86 5.61
N SER A 13 2.77 -7.37 6.84
CA SER A 13 3.88 -7.15 7.79
C SER A 13 5.14 -7.83 7.23
N PRO A 14 6.19 -7.09 6.85
CA PRO A 14 7.40 -7.69 6.31
C PRO A 14 8.08 -8.58 7.35
N ALA A 15 8.84 -9.56 6.88
CA ALA A 15 9.59 -10.48 7.73
C ALA A 15 10.65 -9.74 8.56
N LYS A 16 11.20 -10.42 9.58
CA LYS A 16 12.25 -9.83 10.45
C LYS A 16 13.51 -9.39 9.70
N LYS A 17 13.69 -9.80 8.43
CA LYS A 17 14.66 -9.24 7.49
C LYS A 17 13.93 -8.69 6.26
N ILE A 18 14.31 -7.49 5.84
CA ILE A 18 13.71 -6.80 4.68
C ILE A 18 14.15 -7.49 3.37
N GLU A 19 15.40 -7.93 3.30
CA GLU A 19 15.98 -8.62 2.13
C GLU A 19 15.40 -10.03 1.90
N ASP A 20 14.98 -10.69 2.98
CA ASP A 20 14.34 -12.02 2.96
C ASP A 20 12.81 -11.93 2.81
N SER A 21 12.24 -10.72 2.84
CA SER A 21 10.80 -10.51 2.72
C SER A 21 10.34 -10.75 1.29
N LYS A 22 9.72 -11.92 1.06
CA LYS A 22 9.15 -12.29 -0.23
C LYS A 22 8.18 -11.23 -0.76
N VAL A 23 8.24 -10.97 -2.06
CA VAL A 23 7.22 -10.23 -2.79
C VAL A 23 5.87 -10.91 -2.55
N PRO A 24 4.77 -10.16 -2.26
CA PRO A 24 3.45 -10.78 -2.11
C PRO A 24 3.09 -11.56 -3.37
N ILE A 25 2.64 -12.81 -3.24
CA ILE A 25 2.39 -13.71 -4.39
C ILE A 25 1.40 -13.07 -5.39
N ALA A 26 0.43 -12.29 -4.92
CA ALA A 26 -0.47 -11.52 -5.77
C ALA A 26 0.27 -10.47 -6.63
N LEU A 27 1.24 -9.75 -6.06
CA LEU A 27 2.06 -8.76 -6.75
C LEU A 27 3.08 -9.41 -7.68
N GLU A 28 3.76 -10.49 -7.24
CA GLU A 28 4.70 -11.25 -8.06
C GLU A 28 4.00 -11.83 -9.30
N LYS A 29 2.85 -12.48 -9.11
CA LYS A 29 2.02 -13.01 -10.20
C LYS A 29 1.51 -11.89 -11.12
N TYR A 30 1.10 -10.74 -10.56
CA TYR A 30 0.65 -9.61 -11.37
C TYR A 30 1.78 -9.04 -12.24
N LEU A 31 2.96 -8.80 -11.68
CA LEU A 31 4.12 -8.27 -12.40
C LEU A 31 4.64 -9.29 -13.44
N GLY A 32 4.67 -10.58 -13.10
CA GLY A 32 5.04 -11.65 -14.03
C GLY A 32 4.07 -11.79 -15.22
N SER A 33 2.76 -11.56 -15.00
CA SER A 33 1.78 -11.48 -16.08
C SER A 33 1.79 -10.16 -16.87
N ASN A 34 2.43 -9.10 -16.34
CA ASN A 34 2.42 -7.76 -16.94
C ASN A 34 3.85 -7.17 -17.04
N PRO A 35 4.75 -7.76 -17.86
CA PRO A 35 6.14 -7.28 -18.00
C PRO A 35 6.28 -5.85 -18.55
N SER A 36 5.19 -5.27 -19.06
CA SER A 36 5.10 -3.85 -19.45
C SER A 36 5.11 -2.87 -18.26
N VAL A 37 4.86 -3.35 -17.03
CA VAL A 37 4.88 -2.52 -15.82
C VAL A 37 6.31 -2.12 -15.48
N ARG A 38 6.68 -0.85 -15.72
CA ARG A 38 7.98 -0.29 -15.30
C ARG A 38 7.93 0.55 -14.02
N LYS A 39 6.74 1.02 -13.62
CA LYS A 39 6.55 1.95 -12.51
C LYS A 39 5.39 1.51 -11.63
N ILE A 40 5.64 1.44 -10.32
CA ILE A 40 4.68 1.01 -9.30
C ILE A 40 4.48 2.19 -8.34
N ARG A 41 3.24 2.64 -8.16
CA ARG A 41 2.86 3.69 -7.20
C ARG A 41 2.23 3.03 -5.98
N ILE A 42 2.91 3.09 -4.85
CA ILE A 42 2.45 2.52 -3.58
C ILE A 42 1.65 3.59 -2.83
N HIS A 43 0.42 3.23 -2.45
CA HIS A 43 -0.53 4.10 -1.76
C HIS A 43 -0.97 3.44 -0.44
N PHE A 44 -0.02 2.88 0.30
CA PHE A 44 -0.29 2.22 1.59
C PHE A 44 -0.62 3.24 2.69
N ASP A 45 -1.30 2.74 3.72
CA ASP A 45 -1.72 3.51 4.88
C ASP A 45 -0.52 4.11 5.65
N ASN A 46 -0.77 5.21 6.37
CA ASN A 46 0.29 5.89 7.13
C ASN A 46 0.75 5.14 8.40
N ASP A 47 0.14 3.99 8.72
CA ASP A 47 0.58 3.11 9.80
C ASP A 47 1.99 2.55 9.62
N ILE A 48 2.59 2.14 10.75
CA ILE A 48 3.90 1.48 10.81
C ILE A 48 3.98 0.26 9.88
N ALA A 49 2.89 -0.49 9.72
CA ALA A 49 2.83 -1.64 8.80
C ALA A 49 2.89 -1.19 7.33
N GLY A 50 2.07 -0.22 6.93
CA GLY A 50 2.03 0.30 5.55
C GLY A 50 3.36 0.93 5.13
N ARG A 51 3.94 1.80 5.96
CA ARG A 51 5.23 2.43 5.63
C ARG A 51 6.40 1.44 5.61
N LYS A 52 6.40 0.40 6.46
CA LYS A 52 7.36 -0.72 6.38
C LYS A 52 7.18 -1.55 5.10
N ALA A 53 5.95 -1.84 4.70
CA ALA A 53 5.67 -2.58 3.47
C ALA A 53 6.09 -1.78 2.22
N ALA A 54 5.89 -0.46 2.22
CA ALA A 54 6.34 0.43 1.14
C ALA A 54 7.87 0.46 1.00
N GLN A 55 8.60 0.60 2.12
CA GLN A 55 10.05 0.50 2.13
C GLN A 55 10.54 -0.88 1.71
N THR A 56 9.90 -1.96 2.19
CA THR A 56 10.27 -3.33 1.83
C THR A 56 10.18 -3.56 0.32
N LEU A 57 9.05 -3.18 -0.31
CA LEU A 57 8.91 -3.25 -1.76
C LEU A 57 10.00 -2.45 -2.48
N LYS A 58 10.30 -1.23 -2.01
CA LYS A 58 11.37 -0.38 -2.55
C LYS A 58 12.78 -0.97 -2.37
N THR A 59 13.00 -1.86 -1.41
CA THR A 59 14.27 -2.56 -1.18
C THR A 59 14.39 -3.85 -2.00
N ILE A 60 13.31 -4.62 -2.18
CA ILE A 60 13.36 -5.94 -2.85
C ILE A 60 13.16 -5.89 -4.38
N LEU A 61 12.65 -4.78 -4.94
CA LEU A 61 12.37 -4.61 -6.37
C LEU A 61 13.03 -3.40 -7.10
N PRO A 62 14.00 -2.62 -6.52
CA PRO A 62 14.45 -1.36 -7.12
C PRO A 62 15.17 -1.52 -8.45
N ASP A 63 15.79 -2.67 -8.69
CA ASP A 63 16.58 -2.99 -9.88
C ASP A 63 15.72 -3.19 -11.14
N LYS A 64 14.44 -3.59 -10.96
CA LYS A 64 13.51 -3.90 -12.06
C LYS A 64 12.33 -2.93 -12.19
N TYR A 65 11.94 -2.24 -11.12
CA TYR A 65 10.71 -1.44 -11.09
C TYR A 65 10.92 -0.10 -10.38
N GLU A 66 10.50 0.99 -11.02
CA GLU A 66 10.50 2.32 -10.42
C GLU A 66 9.39 2.41 -9.36
N ILE A 67 9.76 2.22 -8.10
CA ILE A 67 8.82 2.23 -6.96
C ILE A 67 8.74 3.64 -6.35
N VAL A 68 7.54 4.20 -6.38
CA VAL A 68 7.21 5.52 -5.82
C VAL A 68 6.26 5.34 -4.63
N ASP A 69 6.65 5.87 -3.48
CA ASP A 69 5.83 5.94 -2.26
C ASP A 69 4.99 7.22 -2.32
N GLU A 70 3.68 7.07 -2.56
CA GLU A 70 2.67 8.15 -2.57
C GLU A 70 1.62 7.89 -1.47
N PRO A 71 2.00 8.02 -0.17
CA PRO A 71 1.08 7.82 0.96
C PRO A 71 -0.03 8.90 1.00
N PRO A 72 -1.14 8.65 1.73
CA PRO A 72 -2.23 9.62 1.81
C PRO A 72 -1.77 10.92 2.48
N LYS A 73 -2.14 12.06 1.88
CA LYS A 73 -1.73 13.40 2.31
C LYS A 73 -2.44 13.91 3.57
N ALA A 74 -3.61 13.35 3.86
CA ALA A 74 -4.41 13.61 5.04
C ALA A 74 -5.25 12.35 5.33
N GLY A 75 -5.62 12.15 6.59
CA GLY A 75 -6.24 10.91 7.03
C GLY A 75 -5.25 9.76 7.25
N LYS A 76 -5.76 8.66 7.80
CA LYS A 76 -4.99 7.46 8.10
C LYS A 76 -4.75 6.61 6.85
N ASP A 77 -5.85 6.26 6.21
CA ASP A 77 -5.98 5.37 5.06
C ASP A 77 -6.30 6.19 3.80
N PHE A 78 -6.02 5.67 2.60
CA PHE A 78 -6.37 6.37 1.34
C PHE A 78 -7.88 6.57 1.16
N ASN A 79 -8.69 5.72 1.79
CA ASN A 79 -10.14 5.87 1.86
C ASN A 79 -10.55 7.10 2.68
N ASP A 80 -9.83 7.42 3.76
CA ASP A 80 -10.11 8.59 4.60
C ASP A 80 -9.79 9.89 3.85
N PHE A 81 -8.65 9.92 3.14
CA PHE A 81 -8.30 11.01 2.21
C PHE A 81 -9.39 11.24 1.15
N LEU A 82 -9.93 10.16 0.57
CA LEU A 82 -11.00 10.24 -0.42
C LEU A 82 -12.32 10.72 0.19
N CYS A 83 -12.68 10.24 1.39
CA CYS A 83 -13.86 10.72 2.12
C CYS A 83 -13.80 12.22 2.43
N MET A 84 -12.65 12.71 2.91
CA MET A 84 -12.42 14.13 3.12
C MET A 84 -12.52 14.92 1.81
N ARG A 85 -11.86 14.46 0.74
CA ARG A 85 -11.84 15.13 -0.57
C ARG A 85 -13.21 15.19 -1.25
N MET A 86 -14.03 14.16 -1.07
CA MET A 86 -15.38 14.05 -1.65
C MET A 86 -16.48 14.65 -0.77
N GLY A 87 -16.14 15.20 0.41
CA GLY A 87 -17.11 15.74 1.37
C GLY A 87 -17.97 14.70 2.10
N ILE A 88 -17.80 13.41 1.80
CA ILE A 88 -18.51 12.28 2.41
C ILE A 88 -17.85 11.79 3.70
N TYR A 89 -17.10 12.66 4.38
CA TYR A 89 -16.55 12.38 5.71
C TYR A 89 -17.69 12.33 6.73
N ASN A 90 -18.36 11.18 6.78
CA ASN A 90 -19.22 10.83 7.89
C ASN A 90 -18.38 10.89 9.17
N LYS A 91 -18.76 11.78 10.10
CA LYS A 91 -18.42 11.61 11.51
C LYS A 91 -19.03 10.28 11.98
N LYS A 92 -18.34 9.16 11.76
CA LYS A 92 -18.62 7.95 12.52
C LYS A 92 -18.36 8.27 13.97
N THR A 93 -19.41 8.16 14.78
CA THR A 93 -19.35 8.29 16.23
C THR A 93 -18.28 7.36 16.80
N HIS A 94 -17.74 7.74 17.95
CA HIS A 94 -16.50 7.21 18.55
C HIS A 94 -16.69 5.79 19.15
N GLU A 95 -17.09 4.82 18.33
CA GLU A 95 -17.64 3.52 18.73
C GLU A 95 -16.85 2.31 18.19
N ARG A 96 -15.58 2.21 18.62
CA ARG A 96 -15.16 1.03 19.39
C ARG A 96 -13.91 1.31 20.23
N ASN A 97 -14.16 1.91 21.40
CA ASN A 97 -13.46 1.47 22.59
C ASN A 97 -14.02 0.09 22.99
N GLU A 98 -13.26 -0.67 23.79
CA GLU A 98 -13.61 -2.02 24.26
C GLU A 98 -13.59 -3.08 23.13
N GLU A 99 -13.18 -4.33 23.36
CA GLU A 99 -12.94 -5.05 24.63
C GLU A 99 -11.42 -5.18 24.98
N ARG A 100 -11.13 -5.85 26.11
CA ARG A 100 -9.79 -6.04 26.70
C ARG A 100 -9.28 -7.48 26.52
#